data_AF-A0A7W1V462-F1
#
_entry.id   AF-A0A7W1V462-F1
#
_cell.length_a   1.000
_cell.length_b   1.000
_cell.length_c   1.000
_cell.angle_alpha   90.00
_cell.angle_beta   90.00
_cell.angle_gamma   90.00
#
_symmetry.space_group_name_H-M   'P 1'
#
loop_
_entity.id
_entity.type
_entity.pdbx_description
1 polymer ?
#
loop_
_entity_poly.entity_id
_entity_poly.type
_entity_poly.pdbx_seq_one_letter_code
_entity_poly.pdbx_strand_id
1 'polypeptide(L)'
;MRHTTVLDLALEGGVVLPDSLTDEWPPQLSAADEKGWFRFQRLYDIARSVLKTAAGVRRLLLEAAEDEATEGSRWLEIQVDPSGYAASFGGISAFTELVLDAAAV
;
A
#
# COMPACT_ATOMS: atom_id res chain seq x y z
N MET A 1 -4.81 -1.49 0.56
CA MET A 1 -4.50 -1.87 -0.84
C MET A 1 -5.18 -3.19 -1.12
N ARG A 2 -5.91 -3.30 -2.23
CA ARG A 2 -6.50 -4.58 -2.67
C ARG A 2 -5.37 -5.60 -2.88
N HIS A 3 -5.61 -6.87 -2.57
CA HIS A 3 -4.59 -7.94 -2.72
C HIS A 3 -4.11 -8.08 -4.17
N THR A 4 -5.04 -8.01 -5.12
CA THR A 4 -4.74 -8.01 -6.57
C THR A 4 -3.80 -6.88 -6.97
N THR A 5 -3.97 -5.68 -6.40
CA THR A 5 -3.08 -4.54 -6.68
C THR A 5 -1.66 -4.76 -6.15
N VAL A 6 -1.51 -5.45 -5.01
CA VAL A 6 -0.18 -5.86 -4.52
C VAL A 6 0.49 -6.80 -5.53
N LEU A 7 -0.24 -7.78 -6.07
CA LEU A 7 0.28 -8.73 -7.06
C LEU A 7 0.65 -8.04 -8.38
N ASP A 8 -0.23 -7.20 -8.91
CA ASP A 8 0.01 -6.47 -10.16
C ASP A 8 1.25 -5.59 -10.06
N LEU A 9 1.34 -4.78 -9.00
CA LEU A 9 2.46 -3.86 -8.79
C LEU A 9 3.78 -4.61 -8.49
N ALA A 10 3.70 -5.77 -7.83
CA ALA A 10 4.87 -6.61 -7.63
C ALA A 10 5.39 -7.17 -8.96
N LEU A 11 4.49 -7.63 -9.84
CA LEU A 11 4.85 -8.12 -11.17
C LEU A 11 5.46 -6.99 -12.02
N GLU A 12 4.82 -5.83 -12.08
CA GLU A 12 5.31 -4.65 -12.81
C GLU A 12 6.68 -4.17 -12.29
N GLY A 13 6.85 -4.17 -10.96
CA GLY A 13 8.06 -3.68 -10.29
C GLY A 13 9.17 -4.73 -10.12
N GLY A 14 8.96 -5.97 -10.54
CA GLY A 14 9.90 -7.08 -10.33
C GLY A 14 10.17 -7.39 -8.86
N VAL A 15 9.20 -7.17 -7.97
CA VAL A 15 9.32 -7.43 -6.53
C VAL A 15 8.91 -8.88 -6.25
N VAL A 16 9.82 -9.66 -5.66
CA VAL A 16 9.51 -11.02 -5.20
C VAL A 16 8.73 -10.95 -3.90
N LEU A 17 7.50 -11.46 -3.93
CA LEU A 17 6.64 -11.57 -2.75
C LEU A 17 6.83 -12.95 -2.09
N PRO A 18 6.75 -13.04 -0.75
CA PRO A 18 6.67 -14.32 -0.06
C PRO A 18 5.32 -15.01 -0.32
N ASP A 19 5.28 -16.34 -0.16
CA ASP A 19 4.07 -17.18 -0.36
C ASP A 19 2.86 -16.67 0.43
N SER A 20 3.09 -16.20 1.65
CA SER A 20 2.09 -15.54 2.52
C SER A 20 1.40 -14.29 1.94
N LEU A 21 1.95 -13.68 0.88
CA LEU A 21 1.35 -12.56 0.14
C LEU A 21 0.87 -12.97 -1.26
N THR A 22 1.06 -14.22 -1.66
CA THR A 22 0.66 -14.78 -2.96
C THR A 22 -0.32 -15.93 -2.73
N ASP A 23 0.17 -17.18 -2.78
CA ASP A 23 -0.64 -18.39 -2.79
C ASP A 23 -1.21 -18.77 -1.41
N GLU A 24 -0.58 -18.33 -0.32
CA GLU A 24 -1.02 -18.59 1.07
C GLU A 24 -1.78 -17.40 1.67
N TRP A 25 -2.52 -16.66 0.84
CA TRP A 25 -3.30 -15.51 1.27
C TRP A 25 -4.71 -15.90 1.78
N PRO A 26 -5.20 -15.35 2.92
CA PRO A 26 -4.55 -14.39 3.80
C PRO A 26 -3.66 -15.05 4.86
N PRO A 27 -2.56 -14.39 5.29
CA PRO A 27 -1.66 -14.92 6.31
C PRO A 27 -2.36 -15.09 7.66
N GLN A 28 -2.10 -16.21 8.33
CA GLN A 28 -2.58 -16.46 9.69
C GLN A 28 -1.69 -15.73 10.72
N LEU A 29 -2.22 -14.66 11.31
CA LEU A 29 -1.52 -13.83 12.30
C LEU A 29 -2.12 -14.03 13.69
N SER A 30 -1.27 -14.24 14.70
CA SER A 30 -1.67 -14.24 16.12
C SER A 30 -1.61 -12.82 16.66
N ALA A 31 -2.68 -12.33 17.27
CA ALA A 31 -2.69 -11.05 17.96
C ALA A 31 -2.22 -11.13 19.43
N ALA A 32 -1.90 -12.34 19.92
CA ALA A 32 -1.69 -12.60 21.35
C ALA A 32 -0.24 -12.43 21.82
N ASP A 33 0.73 -12.31 20.92
CA ASP A 33 2.15 -12.25 21.27
C ASP A 33 2.96 -11.26 20.39
N GLU A 34 4.04 -10.71 20.94
CA GLU A 34 4.94 -9.75 20.27
C GLU A 34 5.45 -10.28 18.92
N LYS A 35 5.62 -11.60 18.81
CA LYS A 35 6.03 -12.26 17.56
C LYS A 35 4.99 -12.09 16.44
N GLY A 36 3.71 -12.04 16.77
CA GLY A 36 2.63 -11.76 15.84
C GLY A 36 2.72 -10.38 15.22
N TRP A 37 3.00 -9.36 16.05
CA TRP A 37 3.21 -7.99 15.60
C TRP A 37 4.42 -7.86 14.65
N PHE A 38 5.56 -8.46 14.99
CA PHE A 38 6.74 -8.41 14.10
C PHE A 38 6.50 -9.10 12.75
N ARG A 39 5.73 -10.19 12.72
CA ARG A 39 5.34 -10.85 11.46
C ARG A 39 4.44 -9.96 10.62
N PHE A 40 3.43 -9.34 11.24
CA PHE A 40 2.57 -8.38 10.56
C PHE A 40 3.38 -7.23 9.97
N GLN A 41 4.22 -6.57 10.78
CA GLN A 41 5.04 -5.45 10.33
C GLN A 41 5.92 -5.83 9.13
N ARG A 42 6.55 -7.01 9.16
CA ARG A 42 7.37 -7.49 8.05
C ARG A 42 6.57 -7.69 6.76
N LEU A 43 5.39 -8.29 6.85
CA LEU A 43 4.52 -8.49 5.69
C LEU A 43 4.01 -7.16 5.15
N TYR A 44 3.64 -6.23 6.04
CA TYR A 44 3.24 -4.86 5.68
C TYR A 44 4.37 -4.12 4.96
N ASP A 45 5.60 -4.20 5.46
CA ASP A 45 6.76 -3.57 4.83
C ASP A 45 7.06 -4.13 3.43
N ILE A 46 6.89 -5.43 3.22
CA ILE A 46 7.05 -6.05 1.90
C ILE A 46 5.91 -5.60 0.97
N ALA A 47 4.66 -5.69 1.42
CA ALA A 47 3.50 -5.35 0.62
C ALA A 47 3.54 -3.88 0.16
N ARG A 48 3.91 -2.95 1.05
CA ARG A 48 4.00 -1.52 0.69
C ARG A 48 5.18 -1.22 -0.24
N SER A 49 6.22 -2.06 -0.24
CA SER A 49 7.42 -1.86 -1.06
C SER A 49 7.18 -1.98 -2.56
N VAL A 50 6.04 -2.55 -2.99
CA VAL A 50 5.64 -2.69 -4.40
C VAL A 50 5.29 -1.34 -5.05
N LEU A 51 5.03 -0.30 -4.26
CA LEU A 51 4.78 1.05 -4.77
C LEU A 51 6.09 1.69 -5.26
N LYS A 52 6.39 1.50 -6.55
CA LYS A 52 7.61 2.00 -7.20
C LYS A 52 7.38 3.19 -8.12
N THR A 53 6.15 3.46 -8.54
CA THR A 53 5.83 4.45 -9.57
C THR A 53 4.73 5.40 -9.13
N ALA A 54 4.72 6.60 -9.72
CA ALA A 54 3.65 7.58 -9.48
C ALA A 54 2.27 7.04 -9.90
N ALA A 55 2.22 6.25 -10.96
CA ALA A 55 1.00 5.58 -11.41
C ALA A 55 0.47 4.59 -10.35
N GLY A 56 1.35 3.81 -9.71
CA GLY A 56 0.96 2.91 -8.62
C GLY A 56 0.40 3.65 -7.40
N VAL A 57 0.98 4.80 -7.04
CA VAL A 57 0.46 5.65 -5.95
C VAL A 57 -0.92 6.20 -6.29
N ARG A 58 -1.12 6.71 -7.51
CA ARG A 58 -2.43 7.20 -7.98
C ARG A 58 -3.48 6.10 -8.00
N ARG A 59 -3.12 4.92 -8.49
CA ARG A 59 -3.98 3.74 -8.49
C ARG A 59 -4.41 3.39 -7.06
N LEU A 60 -3.47 3.32 -6.12
CA LEU A 60 -3.79 3.02 -4.71
C LEU A 60 -4.82 4.01 -4.13
N LEU A 61 -4.61 5.30 -4.33
CA LEU A 61 -5.51 6.33 -3.80
C LEU A 61 -6.90 6.27 -4.44
N LEU A 62 -6.96 6.06 -5.76
CA LEU A 62 -8.22 5.88 -6.47
C LEU A 62 -8.98 4.65 -5.96
N GLU A 63 -8.31 3.50 -5.88
CA GLU A 63 -8.94 2.26 -5.40
C GLU A 63 -9.44 2.40 -3.96
N ALA A 64 -8.69 3.10 -3.09
CA ALA A 64 -9.13 3.37 -1.72
C ALA A 64 -10.41 4.24 -1.70
N ALA A 65 -10.50 5.27 -2.55
CA ALA A 65 -11.69 6.11 -2.66
C ALA A 65 -12.89 5.34 -3.24
N GLU A 66 -12.67 4.48 -4.23
CA GLU A 66 -13.70 3.61 -4.81
C GLU A 66 -14.25 2.59 -3.81
N ASP A 67 -13.36 1.96 -3.03
CA ASP A 67 -13.73 0.98 -2.01
C ASP A 67 -14.62 1.65 -0.94
N GLU A 68 -14.20 2.81 -0.43
CA GLU A 68 -14.98 3.60 0.53
C GLU A 68 -16.33 4.07 -0.03
N ALA A 69 -16.35 4.55 -1.27
CA ALA A 69 -17.59 4.95 -1.92
C ALA A 69 -18.57 3.77 -2.09
N THR A 70 -18.04 2.57 -2.36
CA THR A 70 -18.82 1.32 -2.47
C THR A 70 -19.40 0.90 -1.11
N GLU A 71 -18.70 1.17 -0.02
CA GLU A 71 -19.18 0.98 1.35
C GLU A 71 -20.17 2.07 1.82
N GLY A 72 -20.40 3.09 0.98
CA GLY A 72 -21.37 4.15 1.22
C GLY A 72 -20.79 5.42 1.84
N SER A 73 -19.47 5.49 2.02
CA SER A 73 -18.79 6.71 2.46
C SER A 73 -19.02 7.85 1.46
N ARG A 74 -19.31 9.04 1.98
CA ARG A 74 -19.41 10.29 1.19
C ARG A 74 -18.14 11.11 1.22
N TRP A 75 -17.24 10.78 2.13
CA TRP A 75 -15.99 11.47 2.36
C TRP A 75 -14.97 10.50 2.93
N LEU A 76 -13.74 10.64 2.50
CA LEU A 76 -12.60 9.82 2.90
C LEU A 76 -11.51 10.72 3.47
N GLU A 77 -11.10 10.47 4.70
CA GLU A 77 -9.82 10.95 5.25
C GLU A 77 -8.77 9.86 5.12
N ILE A 78 -7.77 10.10 4.27
CA ILE A 78 -6.66 9.16 4.10
C ILE A 78 -5.40 9.67 4.80
N GLN A 79 -4.79 8.81 5.61
CA GLN A 79 -3.50 9.08 6.25
C GLN A 79 -2.36 8.52 5.40
N VAL A 80 -1.32 9.32 5.22
CA VAL A 80 -0.13 8.93 4.45
C VAL A 80 1.13 9.32 5.21
N ASP A 81 2.07 8.36 5.34
CA ASP A 81 3.42 8.63 5.80
C ASP A 81 4.39 8.76 4.60
N PRO A 82 4.85 9.98 4.27
CA PRO A 82 5.75 10.21 3.14
C PRO A 82 7.20 9.76 3.42
N SER A 83 7.58 9.58 4.69
CA SER A 83 8.97 9.29 5.06
C SER A 83 9.44 7.93 4.51
N GLY A 84 8.54 6.94 4.46
CA GLY A 84 8.80 5.61 3.92
C GLY A 84 9.05 5.57 2.40
N TYR A 85 8.73 6.64 1.67
CA TYR A 85 8.84 6.72 0.20
C TYR A 85 9.82 7.78 -0.29
N ALA A 86 10.33 8.62 0.61
CA ALA A 86 11.20 9.75 0.26
C ALA A 86 12.39 9.34 -0.63
N ALA A 87 13.05 8.21 -0.34
CA ALA A 87 14.20 7.74 -1.13
C ALA A 87 13.84 7.33 -2.57
N SER A 88 12.60 6.86 -2.81
CA SER A 88 12.17 6.36 -4.13
C SER A 88 11.47 7.45 -4.97
N PHE A 89 10.99 8.52 -4.34
CA PHE A 89 10.14 9.54 -4.97
C PHE A 89 10.70 10.97 -4.92
N GLY A 90 12.01 11.11 -4.69
CA GLY A 90 12.67 12.43 -4.75
C GLY A 90 12.50 13.29 -3.50
N GLY A 91 12.22 12.67 -2.36
CA GLY A 91 12.11 13.33 -1.05
C GLY A 91 10.69 13.36 -0.49
N ILE A 92 10.57 13.76 0.78
CA ILE A 92 9.30 13.84 1.51
C ILE A 92 8.32 14.77 0.78
N SER A 93 8.76 16.01 0.46
CA SER A 93 7.89 16.99 -0.20
C SER A 93 7.40 16.50 -1.55
N ALA A 94 8.28 15.94 -2.40
CA ALA A 94 7.91 15.45 -3.72
C ALA A 94 6.86 14.32 -3.66
N PHE A 95 6.99 13.40 -2.70
CA PHE A 95 6.00 12.35 -2.49
C PHE A 95 4.68 12.91 -1.96
N THR A 96 4.72 13.87 -1.03
CA THR A 96 3.52 14.54 -0.53
C THR A 96 2.77 15.25 -1.67
N GLU A 97 3.46 15.99 -2.54
CA GLU A 97 2.84 16.64 -3.69
C GLU A 97 2.20 15.63 -4.66
N LEU A 98 2.86 14.49 -4.91
CA LEU A 98 2.28 13.41 -5.71
C LEU A 98 0.97 12.88 -5.11
N VAL A 99 0.90 12.72 -3.79
CA VAL A 99 -0.29 12.25 -3.07
C VAL A 99 -1.40 13.29 -3.12
N LEU A 100 -1.08 14.57 -2.93
CA LEU A 100 -2.05 15.67 -3.05
C LEU A 100 -2.62 15.76 -4.47
N ASP A 101 -1.76 15.67 -5.49
CA ASP A 101 -2.19 15.69 -6.89
C ASP A 101 -3.03 14.45 -7.24
N ALA A 102 -2.71 13.29 -6.67
CA ALA A 102 -3.51 12.08 -6.82
C ALA A 102 -4.88 12.16 -6.12
N ALA A 103 -5.01 12.99 -5.07
CA ALA A 103 -6.25 13.19 -4.32
C ALA A 103 -7.11 14.35 -4.84
N ALA A 104 -6.63 15.12 -5.82
CA ALA A 104 -7.31 16.31 -6.36
C ALA A 104 -8.46 15.99 -7.34
N VAL A 105 -8.97 14.75 -7.34
CA VAL A 105 -10.02 14.23 -8.23
C VAL A 105 -11.44 14.57 -7.76
#